data_AF-A0A173G4S8-F1
#
_entry.id   AF-A0A173G4S8-F1
#
_cell.length_a   1.000
_cell.length_b   1.000
_cell.length_c   1.000
_cell.angle_alpha   90.00
_cell.angle_beta   90.00
_cell.angle_gamma   90.00
#
_symmetry.space_group_name_H-M   'P 1'
#
loop_
_entity.id
_entity.type
_entity.pdbx_description
1 polymer ?
#
loop_
_entity_poly.entity_id
_entity_poly.type
_entity_poly.pdbx_seq_one_letter_code
_entity_poly.pdbx_strand_id
1 'polypeptide(L)'
;MNWVSFYGSFIFLFAIVGLFLWNLNIFFLSLLLLFLGILTFLNDSFYKVNMPHFTSSFWLFIGSEVFIFMSLITSYFWYQDYSELSLSHYLDLPFIGSFILIGSSLTATCYHHESNNNIFYLPITIFLGMCFVFIQYLEFTESFNTLYDLVYSGAAYLVVGLHFSHVLIGLALLIGIYISTSLYSGDYYNDLVVWYWHFVDYIWLLVYTVVYLF
;
A
#
# COMPACT_ATOMS: atom_id res chain seq x y z
N MET A 1 -12.48 -2.59 -23.12
CA MET A 1 -12.25 -1.91 -21.84
C MET A 1 -12.00 -2.98 -20.79
N ASN A 2 -10.86 -2.94 -20.11
CA ASN A 2 -10.55 -3.95 -19.09
C ASN A 2 -11.40 -3.67 -17.86
N TRP A 3 -12.28 -4.63 -17.54
CA TRP A 3 -13.14 -4.60 -16.35
C TRP A 3 -12.35 -4.43 -15.05
N VAL A 4 -11.06 -4.75 -15.05
CA VAL A 4 -10.11 -4.53 -13.94
C VAL A 4 -10.13 -3.08 -13.45
N SER A 5 -10.08 -2.11 -14.35
CA SER A 5 -10.12 -0.68 -13.99
C SER A 5 -11.45 -0.27 -13.35
N PHE A 6 -12.55 -0.85 -13.87
CA PHE A 6 -13.89 -0.64 -13.34
C PHE A 6 -14.01 -1.25 -11.93
N TYR A 7 -13.68 -2.53 -11.76
CA TYR A 7 -13.71 -3.17 -10.44
C TYR A 7 -12.78 -2.49 -9.44
N GLY A 8 -11.55 -2.12 -9.84
CA GLY A 8 -10.59 -1.38 -9.01
C GLY A 8 -11.17 -0.10 -8.41
N SER A 9 -11.81 0.73 -9.24
CA SER A 9 -12.43 1.98 -8.79
C SER A 9 -13.58 1.78 -7.80
N PHE A 10 -14.39 0.72 -7.97
CA PHE A 10 -15.48 0.40 -7.05
C PHE A 10 -14.99 -0.25 -5.75
N ILE A 11 -13.94 -1.07 -5.80
CA ILE A 11 -13.31 -1.66 -4.61
C ILE A 11 -12.85 -0.56 -3.66
N PHE A 12 -12.10 0.41 -4.19
CA PHE A 12 -11.55 1.51 -3.40
C PHE A 12 -12.66 2.38 -2.78
N LEU A 13 -13.67 2.72 -3.57
CA LEU A 13 -14.82 3.50 -3.11
C LEU A 13 -15.59 2.77 -1.98
N PHE A 14 -15.93 1.50 -2.18
CA PHE A 14 -16.68 0.74 -1.16
C PHE A 14 -15.85 0.42 0.08
N ALA A 15 -14.54 0.17 -0.06
CA ALA A 15 -13.67 -0.04 1.09
C ALA A 15 -13.62 1.19 2.00
N ILE A 16 -13.41 2.39 1.42
CA ILE A 16 -13.38 3.65 2.17
C ILE A 16 -14.74 3.94 2.81
N VAL A 17 -15.82 3.82 2.04
CA VAL A 17 -17.18 4.07 2.55
C VAL A 17 -17.54 3.07 3.66
N GLY A 18 -17.17 1.80 3.51
CA GLY A 18 -17.43 0.75 4.49
C GLY A 18 -16.66 0.96 5.79
N LEU A 19 -15.38 1.33 5.71
CA LEU A 19 -14.56 1.66 6.87
C LEU A 19 -15.05 2.93 7.58
N PHE A 20 -15.34 4.00 6.83
CA PHE A 20 -15.75 5.29 7.39
C PHE A 20 -17.13 5.26 8.04
N LEU A 21 -18.08 4.50 7.47
CA LEU A 21 -19.43 4.35 8.01
C LEU A 21 -19.56 3.20 9.02
N TRP A 22 -18.46 2.50 9.34
CA TRP A 22 -18.46 1.29 10.17
C TRP A 22 -19.51 0.25 9.72
N ASN A 23 -19.68 0.11 8.41
CA ASN A 23 -20.67 -0.79 7.83
C ASN A 23 -19.97 -2.06 7.35
N LEU A 24 -19.98 -3.08 8.21
CA LEU A 24 -19.32 -4.37 7.98
C LEU A 24 -19.77 -5.04 6.67
N ASN A 25 -21.02 -4.87 6.24
CA ASN A 25 -21.50 -5.45 4.98
C ASN A 25 -20.81 -4.84 3.76
N ILE A 26 -20.61 -3.52 3.77
CA ILE A 26 -19.93 -2.80 2.69
C ILE A 26 -18.43 -3.13 2.71
N PHE A 27 -17.84 -3.26 3.91
CA PHE A 27 -16.47 -3.71 4.07
C PHE A 27 -16.24 -5.12 3.52
N PHE A 28 -17.09 -6.10 3.86
CA PHE A 28 -16.99 -7.46 3.31
C PHE A 28 -17.24 -7.51 1.81
N LEU A 29 -18.14 -6.66 1.28
CA LEU A 29 -18.32 -6.51 -0.17
C LEU A 29 -17.05 -6.00 -0.84
N SER A 30 -16.32 -5.06 -0.22
CA SER A 30 -15.06 -4.55 -0.74
C SER A 30 -13.96 -5.62 -0.79
N LEU A 31 -13.91 -6.52 0.21
CA LEU A 31 -13.01 -7.68 0.22
C LEU A 31 -13.35 -8.69 -0.88
N LEU A 32 -14.64 -8.96 -1.11
CA LEU A 32 -15.10 -9.83 -2.20
C LEU A 32 -14.72 -9.23 -3.57
N LEU A 33 -14.95 -7.94 -3.76
CA LEU A 33 -14.58 -7.24 -4.98
C LEU A 33 -13.06 -7.24 -5.18
N LEU A 34 -12.27 -7.08 -4.10
CA LEU A 34 -10.81 -7.16 -4.15
C LEU A 34 -10.35 -8.56 -4.56
N PHE A 35 -10.97 -9.62 -4.04
CA PHE A 35 -10.73 -10.99 -4.47
C PHE A 35 -11.07 -11.20 -5.96
N LEU A 36 -12.22 -10.70 -6.43
CA LEU A 36 -12.58 -10.74 -7.86
C LEU A 36 -11.58 -9.94 -8.71
N GLY A 37 -11.11 -8.80 -8.21
CA GLY A 37 -10.05 -8.00 -8.81
C GLY A 37 -8.77 -8.81 -9.00
N ILE A 38 -8.32 -9.53 -7.97
CA ILE A 38 -7.17 -10.43 -8.02
C ILE A 38 -7.39 -11.55 -9.05
N LEU A 39 -8.57 -12.17 -9.08
CA LEU A 39 -8.88 -13.20 -10.08
C LEU A 39 -8.83 -12.66 -11.51
N THR A 40 -9.34 -11.44 -11.73
CA THR A 40 -9.26 -10.81 -13.07
C THR A 40 -7.85 -10.40 -13.44
N PHE A 41 -7.03 -9.97 -12.46
CA PHE A 41 -5.61 -9.67 -12.65
C PHE A 41 -4.85 -10.93 -13.05
N LEU A 42 -5.06 -12.04 -12.32
CA LEU A 42 -4.48 -13.34 -12.66
C LEU A 42 -4.94 -13.83 -14.03
N ASN A 43 -6.22 -13.68 -14.35
CA ASN A 43 -6.74 -14.07 -15.67
C ASN A 43 -6.15 -13.23 -16.80
N ASP A 44 -6.01 -11.92 -16.61
CA ASP A 44 -5.36 -11.06 -17.60
C ASP A 44 -3.87 -11.36 -17.72
N SER A 45 -3.17 -11.68 -16.62
CA SER A 45 -1.75 -12.06 -16.66
C SER A 45 -1.52 -13.40 -17.36
N PHE A 46 -2.43 -14.37 -17.22
CA PHE A 46 -2.31 -15.67 -17.89
C PHE A 46 -2.76 -15.65 -19.37
N TYR A 47 -3.81 -14.89 -19.73
CA TYR A 47 -4.49 -15.07 -21.02
C TYR A 47 -4.40 -13.86 -21.97
N LYS A 48 -4.00 -12.66 -21.53
CA LYS A 48 -3.99 -11.44 -22.37
C LYS A 48 -2.61 -10.79 -22.52
N VAL A 49 -1.55 -11.61 -22.57
CA VAL A 49 -0.15 -11.17 -22.65
C VAL A 49 0.16 -10.26 -23.86
N ASN A 50 -0.59 -10.37 -24.97
CA ASN A 50 -0.30 -9.65 -26.23
C ASN A 50 -1.13 -8.37 -26.46
N MET A 51 -1.86 -7.86 -25.45
CA MET A 51 -2.65 -6.64 -25.62
C MET A 51 -1.78 -5.39 -25.39
N PRO A 52 -1.96 -4.31 -26.17
CA PRO A 52 -1.27 -3.06 -25.90
C PRO A 52 -1.75 -2.49 -24.57
N HIS A 53 -0.84 -2.36 -23.60
CA HIS A 53 -1.13 -1.77 -22.31
C HIS A 53 -0.70 -0.29 -22.27
N PHE A 54 -1.50 0.54 -21.57
CA PHE A 54 -1.23 1.98 -21.42
C PHE A 54 -0.65 2.27 -20.03
N THR A 55 0.67 2.41 -19.95
CA THR A 55 1.39 2.80 -18.72
C THR A 55 0.93 4.15 -18.16
N SER A 56 0.51 5.08 -19.03
CA SER A 56 -0.02 6.40 -18.65
C SER A 56 -1.22 6.33 -17.70
N SER A 57 -2.07 5.30 -17.84
CA SER A 57 -3.23 5.12 -16.97
C SER A 57 -2.82 4.81 -15.53
N PHE A 58 -1.70 4.10 -15.35
CA PHE A 58 -1.17 3.77 -14.03
C PHE A 58 -0.56 4.99 -13.34
N TRP A 59 0.13 5.86 -14.10
CA TRP A 59 0.61 7.14 -13.58
C TRP A 59 -0.52 8.06 -13.11
N LEU A 60 -1.65 8.09 -13.84
CA LEU A 60 -2.85 8.81 -13.39
C LEU A 60 -3.42 8.24 -12.09
N PHE A 61 -3.42 6.91 -11.94
CA PHE A 61 -3.83 6.25 -10.71
C PHE A 61 -2.91 6.63 -9.53
N ILE A 62 -1.58 6.56 -9.68
CA ILE A 62 -0.64 7.04 -8.64
C ILE A 62 -0.91 8.52 -8.32
N GLY A 63 -1.12 9.36 -9.34
CA GLY A 63 -1.45 10.76 -9.15
C GLY A 63 -2.70 10.98 -8.29
N SER A 64 -3.77 10.19 -8.50
CA SER A 64 -4.96 10.29 -7.65
C SER A 64 -4.69 9.88 -6.20
N GLU A 65 -3.89 8.84 -5.96
CA GLU A 65 -3.56 8.42 -4.58
C GLU A 65 -2.75 9.50 -3.86
N VAL A 66 -1.81 10.15 -4.54
CA VAL A 66 -1.05 11.28 -3.98
C VAL A 66 -1.99 12.39 -3.51
N PHE A 67 -3.01 12.76 -4.30
CA PHE A 67 -3.98 13.78 -3.87
C PHE A 67 -4.76 13.37 -2.62
N ILE A 68 -5.11 12.10 -2.48
CA ILE A 68 -5.80 11.58 -1.29
C ILE A 68 -4.90 11.68 -0.07
N PHE A 69 -3.65 11.22 -0.16
CA PHE A 69 -2.67 11.35 0.94
C PHE A 69 -2.46 12.81 1.33
N MET A 70 -2.29 13.71 0.37
CA MET A 70 -2.11 15.14 0.64
C MET A 70 -3.32 15.73 1.37
N SER A 71 -4.54 15.34 1.00
CA SER A 71 -5.75 15.81 1.68
C SER A 71 -5.79 15.38 3.16
N LEU A 72 -5.43 14.13 3.47
CA LEU A 72 -5.39 13.62 4.84
C LEU A 72 -4.25 14.25 5.64
N ILE A 73 -3.07 14.42 5.04
CA ILE A 73 -1.95 15.13 5.65
C ILE A 73 -2.31 16.58 5.98
N THR A 74 -3.03 17.28 5.09
CA THR A 74 -3.50 18.64 5.40
C THR A 74 -4.50 18.66 6.55
N SER A 75 -5.37 17.65 6.67
CA SER A 75 -6.25 17.54 7.84
C SER A 75 -5.49 17.26 9.13
N TYR A 76 -4.43 16.46 9.07
CA TYR A 76 -3.56 16.21 10.22
C TYR A 76 -2.90 17.51 10.70
N PHE A 77 -2.30 18.29 9.80
CA PHE A 77 -1.72 19.59 10.15
C PHE A 77 -2.75 20.60 10.69
N TRP A 78 -3.99 20.54 10.23
CA TRP A 78 -5.05 21.44 10.70
C TRP A 78 -5.40 21.21 12.17
N TYR A 79 -5.33 19.96 12.63
CA TYR A 79 -5.65 19.57 14.01
C TYR A 79 -4.40 19.36 14.88
N GLN A 80 -3.21 19.73 14.39
CA GLN A 80 -1.98 19.53 15.13
C GLN A 80 -1.91 20.48 16.33
N ASP A 81 -1.96 19.92 17.54
CA ASP A 81 -1.71 20.63 18.78
C ASP A 81 -0.34 20.23 19.34
N TYR A 82 0.59 21.19 19.44
CA TYR A 82 1.99 20.98 19.89
C TYR A 82 2.16 20.39 21.30
N SER A 83 1.07 20.30 22.07
CA SER A 83 1.05 19.69 23.40
C SER A 83 0.77 18.19 23.38
N GLU A 84 0.37 17.62 22.23
CA GLU A 84 -0.06 16.23 22.12
C GLU A 84 1.05 15.29 21.65
N LEU A 85 1.06 14.07 22.19
CA LEU A 85 2.03 13.04 21.87
C LEU A 85 1.69 12.40 20.51
N SER A 86 2.71 12.12 19.68
CA SER A 86 2.60 11.31 18.47
C SER A 86 2.07 9.89 18.79
N LEU A 87 1.64 9.13 17.77
CA LEU A 87 1.10 7.78 17.96
C LEU A 87 2.06 6.84 18.71
N SER A 88 3.33 6.91 18.34
CA SER A 88 4.45 6.23 18.98
C SER A 88 5.70 7.10 18.89
N HIS A 89 6.75 6.75 19.63
CA HIS A 89 7.99 7.53 19.61
C HIS A 89 8.74 7.30 18.29
N TYR A 90 9.20 8.37 17.65
CA TYR A 90 9.76 8.34 16.30
C TYR A 90 11.04 7.50 16.12
N LEU A 91 11.74 7.15 17.21
CA LEU A 91 12.95 6.30 17.22
C LEU A 91 12.67 4.81 17.42
N ASP A 92 11.42 4.44 17.71
CA ASP A 92 11.06 3.07 18.08
C ASP A 92 10.61 2.29 16.83
N LEU A 93 9.37 1.80 16.83
CA LEU A 93 8.81 0.98 15.75
C LEU A 93 8.79 1.69 14.38
N PRO A 94 8.41 2.98 14.27
CA PRO A 94 8.34 3.65 12.97
C PRO A 94 9.73 3.81 12.30
N PHE A 95 10.78 4.00 13.11
CA PHE A 95 12.14 4.10 12.61
C PHE A 95 12.63 2.79 11.99
N ILE A 96 12.39 1.68 12.70
CA ILE A 96 12.73 0.33 12.21
C ILE A 96 11.91 0.01 10.95
N GLY A 97 10.63 0.36 10.93
CA GLY A 97 9.76 0.20 9.77
C GLY A 97 10.31 0.91 8.51
N SER A 98 10.87 2.11 8.70
CA SER A 98 11.49 2.87 7.61
C SER A 98 12.68 2.15 6.97
N PHE A 99 13.60 1.59 7.76
CA PHE A 99 14.73 0.82 7.21
C PHE A 99 14.27 -0.46 6.50
N ILE A 100 13.24 -1.12 7.01
CA ILE A 100 12.69 -2.34 6.40
C ILE A 100 12.09 -2.03 5.03
N LEU A 101 11.30 -0.96 4.91
CA LEU A 101 10.71 -0.59 3.62
C LEU A 101 11.75 -0.13 2.61
N ILE A 102 12.71 0.72 3.00
CA ILE A 102 13.83 1.12 2.14
C ILE A 102 14.61 -0.12 1.67
N GLY A 103 14.92 -1.05 2.58
CA GLY A 103 15.58 -2.31 2.27
C GLY A 103 14.79 -3.16 1.27
N SER A 104 13.45 -3.22 1.44
CA SER A 104 12.56 -3.93 0.54
C SER A 104 12.50 -3.31 -0.87
N SER A 105 12.58 -1.98 -0.96
CA SER A 105 12.67 -1.26 -2.23
C SER A 105 13.97 -1.60 -2.95
N LEU A 106 15.10 -1.64 -2.24
CA LEU A 106 16.36 -2.04 -2.85
C LEU A 106 16.28 -3.46 -3.41
N THR A 107 15.74 -4.42 -2.66
CA THR A 107 15.57 -5.79 -3.18
C THR A 107 14.58 -5.87 -4.33
N ALA A 108 13.52 -5.03 -4.34
CA ALA A 108 12.60 -4.93 -5.47
C ALA A 108 13.28 -4.40 -6.73
N THR A 109 14.17 -3.40 -6.62
CA THR A 109 14.95 -2.92 -7.78
C THR A 109 15.91 -3.97 -8.31
N CYS A 110 16.58 -4.74 -7.44
CA CYS A 110 17.45 -5.83 -7.85
C CYS A 110 16.67 -6.92 -8.61
N TYR A 111 15.47 -7.26 -8.12
CA TYR A 111 14.57 -8.18 -8.83
C TYR A 111 14.21 -7.66 -10.22
N HIS A 112 13.85 -6.38 -10.33
CA HIS A 112 13.45 -5.75 -11.58
C HIS A 112 14.56 -5.75 -12.63
N HIS A 113 15.80 -5.47 -12.21
CA HIS A 113 16.96 -5.41 -13.10
C HIS A 113 17.44 -6.79 -13.57
N GLU A 114 17.29 -7.85 -12.75
CA GLU A 114 17.78 -9.20 -13.06
C GLU A 114 16.70 -10.13 -13.64
N SER A 115 15.77 -9.57 -14.44
CA SER A 115 14.49 -10.17 -14.88
C SER A 115 14.52 -11.60 -15.45
N ASN A 116 15.69 -12.15 -15.79
CA ASN A 116 15.86 -13.49 -16.35
C ASN A 116 16.50 -14.54 -15.44
N ASN A 117 17.00 -14.22 -14.22
CA ASN A 117 17.78 -15.23 -13.47
C ASN A 117 17.75 -15.21 -11.95
N ASN A 118 17.13 -14.24 -11.27
CA ASN A 118 17.14 -14.23 -9.79
C ASN A 118 15.77 -13.96 -9.17
N ILE A 119 14.97 -15.04 -9.11
CA ILE A 119 13.74 -15.15 -8.30
C ILE A 119 14.04 -15.00 -6.80
N PHE A 120 15.31 -14.90 -6.37
CA PHE A 120 15.69 -14.78 -4.96
C PHE A 120 15.32 -13.44 -4.30
N TYR A 121 15.35 -12.33 -5.04
CA TYR A 121 15.13 -11.01 -4.45
C TYR A 121 13.66 -10.72 -4.13
N LEU A 122 12.72 -11.22 -4.95
CA LEU A 122 11.29 -10.99 -4.76
C LEU A 122 10.75 -11.59 -3.44
N PRO A 123 11.08 -12.84 -3.04
CA PRO A 123 10.78 -13.38 -1.72
C PRO A 123 11.34 -12.54 -0.57
N ILE A 124 12.54 -11.95 -0.74
CA ILE A 124 13.14 -11.10 0.28
C ILE A 124 12.32 -9.81 0.41
N THR A 125 11.94 -9.17 -0.70
CA THR A 125 11.03 -8.01 -0.68
C THR A 125 9.71 -8.34 0.02
N ILE A 126 9.10 -9.48 -0.32
CA ILE A 126 7.84 -9.94 0.30
C ILE A 126 8.02 -10.16 1.80
N PHE A 127 9.10 -10.83 2.21
CA PHE A 127 9.40 -11.07 3.61
C PHE A 127 9.58 -9.76 4.40
N LEU A 128 10.35 -8.81 3.86
CA LEU A 128 10.51 -7.50 4.48
C LEU A 128 9.18 -6.74 4.57
N GLY A 129 8.35 -6.79 3.53
CA GLY A 129 7.00 -6.23 3.57
C GLY A 129 6.10 -6.86 4.65
N MET A 130 6.17 -8.18 4.84
CA MET A 130 5.46 -8.86 5.94
C MET A 130 5.98 -8.43 7.32
N CYS A 131 7.29 -8.26 7.47
CA CYS A 131 7.88 -7.74 8.70
C CYS A 131 7.39 -6.32 9.00
N PHE A 132 7.31 -5.44 8.01
CA PHE A 132 6.73 -4.11 8.18
C PHE A 132 5.27 -4.19 8.63
N VAL A 133 4.45 -5.05 8.01
CA VAL A 133 3.05 -5.23 8.40
C VAL A 133 2.92 -5.67 9.86
N PHE A 134 3.79 -6.58 10.31
CA PHE A 134 3.82 -7.03 11.69
C PHE A 134 4.21 -5.90 12.66
N ILE A 135 5.22 -5.10 12.32
CA ILE A 135 5.64 -3.94 13.12
C ILE A 135 4.53 -2.90 13.22
N GLN A 136 3.86 -2.58 12.10
CA GLN A 136 2.76 -1.64 12.06
C GLN A 136 1.57 -2.12 12.92
N TYR A 137 1.30 -3.42 12.93
CA TYR A 137 0.29 -4.02 13.80
C TYR A 137 0.65 -3.85 15.28
N LEU A 138 1.90 -4.14 15.67
CA LEU A 138 2.36 -3.93 17.05
C LEU A 138 2.23 -2.48 17.47
N GLU A 139 2.62 -1.55 16.60
CA GLU A 139 2.50 -0.12 16.86
C GLU A 139 1.05 0.29 17.14
N PHE A 140 0.09 -0.18 16.34
CA PHE A 140 -1.33 0.11 16.56
C PHE A 140 -1.87 -0.49 17.86
N THR A 141 -1.26 -1.55 18.39
CA THR A 141 -1.66 -2.14 19.68
C THR A 141 -1.01 -1.46 20.88
N GLU A 142 0.16 -0.86 20.71
CA GLU A 142 0.96 -0.25 21.80
C GLU A 142 0.94 1.29 21.77
N SER A 143 0.22 1.89 20.84
CA SER A 143 0.09 3.34 20.66
C SER A 143 -0.45 4.05 21.91
N PHE A 144 0.07 5.26 22.20
CA PHE A 144 -0.30 6.03 23.38
C PHE A 144 -1.76 6.49 23.39
N ASN A 145 -2.29 6.82 22.21
CA ASN A 145 -3.65 7.28 21.99
C ASN A 145 -4.32 6.35 20.98
N THR A 146 -5.62 6.18 21.10
CA THR A 146 -6.46 5.48 20.15
C THR A 146 -7.08 6.44 19.13
N LEU A 147 -7.75 5.88 18.13
CA LEU A 147 -8.43 6.63 17.06
C LEU A 147 -9.55 7.55 17.59
N TYR A 148 -10.12 7.23 18.76
CA TYR A 148 -11.28 7.92 19.32
C TYR A 148 -10.94 8.93 20.43
N ASP A 149 -9.68 8.99 20.87
CA ASP A 149 -9.31 9.82 22.01
C ASP A 149 -9.26 11.30 21.63
N LEU A 150 -8.62 11.64 20.52
CA LEU A 150 -8.36 13.01 20.09
C LEU A 150 -8.55 13.15 18.57
N VAL A 151 -8.94 14.34 18.11
CA VAL A 151 -9.11 14.61 16.67
C VAL A 151 -7.76 14.51 15.94
N TYR A 152 -6.69 14.98 16.59
CA TYR A 152 -5.32 14.85 16.12
C TYR A 152 -4.89 13.39 15.95
N SER A 153 -5.06 12.55 16.99
CA SER A 153 -4.72 11.13 16.91
C SER A 153 -5.56 10.42 15.85
N GLY A 154 -6.86 10.73 15.76
CA GLY A 154 -7.74 10.23 14.71
C GLY A 154 -7.24 10.58 13.30
N ALA A 155 -6.80 11.82 13.07
CA ALA A 155 -6.23 12.24 11.79
C ALA A 155 -4.91 11.50 11.47
N ALA A 156 -4.03 11.32 12.47
CA ALA A 156 -2.80 10.54 12.33
C ALA A 156 -3.09 9.07 11.96
N TYR A 157 -4.03 8.42 12.66
CA TYR A 157 -4.47 7.06 12.34
C TYR A 157 -5.04 6.92 10.93
N LEU A 158 -5.76 7.93 10.43
CA LEU A 158 -6.28 7.90 9.06
C LEU A 158 -5.15 7.95 8.03
N VAL A 159 -4.13 8.78 8.24
CA VAL A 159 -2.96 8.87 7.35
C VAL A 159 -2.16 7.56 7.38
N VAL A 160 -1.77 7.09 8.57
CA VAL A 160 -0.97 5.87 8.73
C VAL A 160 -1.77 4.63 8.32
N GLY A 161 -3.07 4.58 8.64
CA GLY A 161 -3.96 3.49 8.27
C GLY A 161 -4.20 3.38 6.76
N LEU A 162 -4.34 4.52 6.06
CA LEU A 162 -4.43 4.52 4.59
C LEU A 162 -3.13 3.97 3.98
N HIS A 163 -1.98 4.39 4.48
CA HIS A 163 -0.69 3.86 4.05
C HIS A 163 -0.58 2.35 4.30
N PHE A 164 -0.94 1.89 5.50
CA PHE A 164 -0.93 0.48 5.86
C PHE A 164 -1.81 -0.37 4.90
N SER A 165 -2.99 0.14 4.52
CA SER A 165 -3.83 -0.54 3.53
C SER A 165 -3.16 -0.68 2.16
N HIS A 166 -2.40 0.34 1.73
CA HIS A 166 -1.63 0.30 0.48
C HIS A 166 -0.48 -0.70 0.55
N VAL A 167 0.20 -0.81 1.71
CA VAL A 167 1.24 -1.83 1.92
C VAL A 167 0.64 -3.24 1.77
N LEU A 168 -0.53 -3.50 2.34
CA LEU A 168 -1.21 -4.80 2.21
C LEU A 168 -1.57 -5.11 0.75
N ILE A 169 -2.09 -4.13 0.01
CA ILE A 169 -2.39 -4.27 -1.43
C ILE A 169 -1.10 -4.55 -2.22
N GLY A 170 -0.04 -3.78 -1.96
CA GLY A 170 1.25 -3.96 -2.62
C GLY A 170 1.86 -5.33 -2.35
N LEU A 171 1.74 -5.82 -1.11
CA LEU A 171 2.22 -7.14 -0.72
C LEU A 171 1.44 -8.24 -1.45
N ALA A 172 0.12 -8.10 -1.56
CA ALA A 172 -0.71 -9.04 -2.32
C ALA A 172 -0.33 -9.06 -3.80
N LEU A 173 -0.03 -7.90 -4.41
CA LEU A 173 0.43 -7.80 -5.79
C LEU A 173 1.80 -8.45 -5.99
N LEU A 174 2.77 -8.23 -5.08
CA LEU A 174 4.08 -8.87 -5.13
C LEU A 174 3.98 -10.40 -5.01
N ILE A 175 3.14 -10.91 -4.11
CA ILE A 175 2.86 -12.34 -3.97
C ILE A 175 2.19 -12.88 -5.24
N GLY A 176 1.25 -12.13 -5.83
CA GLY A 176 0.59 -12.48 -7.08
C GLY A 176 1.60 -12.65 -8.22
N ILE A 177 2.54 -11.72 -8.35
CA ILE A 177 3.65 -11.84 -9.31
C ILE A 177 4.50 -13.06 -9.00
N TYR A 178 4.94 -13.22 -7.74
CA TYR A 178 5.78 -14.36 -7.34
C TYR A 178 5.16 -15.70 -7.74
N ILE A 179 3.86 -15.88 -7.54
CA ILE A 179 3.15 -17.10 -7.96
C ILE A 179 3.07 -17.21 -9.50
N SER A 180 2.80 -16.09 -10.18
CA SER A 180 2.66 -16.06 -11.65
C SER A 180 3.97 -16.21 -12.42
N THR A 181 5.13 -15.93 -11.80
CA THR A 181 6.45 -16.03 -12.45
C THR A 181 6.83 -17.44 -12.89
N SER A 182 6.14 -18.48 -12.43
CA SER A 182 6.28 -19.84 -12.99
C SER A 182 5.72 -19.98 -14.41
N LEU A 183 4.86 -19.04 -14.86
CA LEU A 183 4.07 -19.17 -16.08
C LEU A 183 3.70 -17.80 -16.72
N TYR A 184 4.66 -17.02 -17.24
CA TYR A 184 4.37 -15.91 -18.19
C TYR A 184 3.87 -14.56 -17.64
N SER A 185 4.38 -14.04 -16.51
CA SER A 185 4.21 -12.61 -16.22
C SER A 185 5.09 -11.78 -17.18
N GLY A 186 4.50 -11.16 -18.21
CA GLY A 186 5.22 -10.24 -19.10
C GLY A 186 5.75 -9.00 -18.35
N ASP A 187 6.83 -8.41 -18.86
CA ASP A 187 7.56 -7.27 -18.26
C ASP A 187 6.63 -6.15 -17.74
N TYR A 188 5.52 -5.90 -18.43
CA TYR A 188 4.54 -4.87 -18.07
C TYR A 188 3.98 -5.00 -16.65
N TYR A 189 3.54 -6.18 -16.22
CA TYR A 189 2.93 -6.34 -14.89
C TYR A 189 3.97 -6.24 -13.77
N ASN A 190 5.18 -6.73 -14.04
CA ASN A 190 6.32 -6.57 -13.14
C ASN A 190 6.67 -5.09 -12.94
N ASP A 191 6.73 -4.32 -14.02
CA ASP A 191 6.96 -2.87 -13.97
C ASP A 191 5.93 -2.19 -13.06
N LEU A 192 4.64 -2.43 -13.29
CA LEU A 192 3.57 -1.77 -12.53
C LEU A 192 3.65 -2.06 -11.02
N VAL A 193 3.86 -3.31 -10.64
CA VAL A 193 3.88 -3.68 -9.22
C VAL A 193 5.14 -3.18 -8.54
N VAL A 194 6.29 -3.20 -9.20
CA VAL A 194 7.52 -2.62 -8.65
C VAL A 194 7.36 -1.10 -8.50
N TRP A 195 6.77 -0.41 -9.48
CA TRP A 195 6.45 1.02 -9.37
C TRP A 195 5.47 1.31 -8.23
N TYR A 196 4.43 0.48 -8.06
CA TYR A 196 3.50 0.61 -6.93
C TYR A 196 4.22 0.44 -5.59
N TRP A 197 5.10 -0.57 -5.47
CA TRP A 197 5.84 -0.83 -4.24
C TRP A 197 6.75 0.35 -3.86
N HIS A 198 7.44 0.93 -4.83
CA HIS A 198 8.22 2.16 -4.61
C HIS A 198 7.36 3.35 -4.22
N PHE A 199 6.18 3.51 -4.84
CA PHE A 199 5.22 4.55 -4.44
C PHE A 199 4.84 4.40 -2.96
N VAL A 200 4.53 3.19 -2.51
CA VAL A 200 4.18 2.91 -1.10
C VAL A 200 5.35 3.27 -0.16
N ASP A 201 6.59 2.97 -0.54
CA ASP A 201 7.78 3.34 0.25
C ASP A 201 7.98 4.86 0.31
N TYR A 202 7.85 5.58 -0.81
CA TYR A 202 7.96 7.05 -0.81
C TYR A 202 6.90 7.72 0.05
N ILE A 203 5.66 7.23 0.00
CA ILE A 203 4.60 7.72 0.88
C ILE A 203 4.91 7.39 2.33
N TRP A 204 5.50 6.23 2.66
CA TRP A 204 5.90 5.94 4.03
C TRP A 204 6.88 6.98 4.57
N LEU A 205 7.90 7.35 3.79
CA LEU A 205 8.86 8.37 4.23
C LEU A 205 8.18 9.73 4.48
N LEU A 206 7.20 10.09 3.66
CA LEU A 206 6.38 11.28 3.87
C LEU A 206 5.52 11.16 5.14
N VAL A 207 4.87 10.02 5.36
CA VAL A 207 4.05 9.77 6.56
C VAL A 207 4.92 9.76 7.82
N TYR A 208 6.07 9.08 7.79
CA TYR A 208 7.04 9.04 8.89
C TYR A 208 7.48 10.46 9.27
N THR A 209 7.88 11.26 8.28
CA THR A 209 8.32 12.64 8.53
C THR A 209 7.20 13.52 9.08
N VAL A 210 6.00 13.45 8.51
CA VAL A 210 4.88 14.31 8.92
C VAL A 210 4.28 13.92 10.27
N VAL A 211 4.03 12.63 10.51
CA VAL A 211 3.23 12.17 11.65
C VAL A 211 4.08 11.91 12.90
N TYR A 212 5.36 11.58 12.73
CA TYR A 212 6.23 11.17 13.84
C TYR A 212 7.34 12.17 14.15
N LEU A 213 7.89 12.85 13.15
CA LEU A 213 9.00 13.80 13.35
C LEU A 213 8.54 15.25 13.55
N PHE A 214 7.46 15.67 12.88
CA PHE A 214 6.90 17.02 12.98
C PHE A 214 5.73 17.07 13.95
#